data_AF-A0A804QBQ7-F1
#
_entry.id   AF-A0A804QBQ7-F1
#
_cell.length_a   1.000
_cell.length_b   1.000
_cell.length_c   1.000
_cell.angle_alpha   90.00
_cell.angle_beta   90.00
_cell.angle_gamma   90.00
#
_symmetry.space_group_name_H-M   'P 1'
#
loop_
_entity.id
_entity.type
_entity.pdbx_description
1 polymer ?
#
loop_
_entity_poly.entity_id
_entity_poly.type
_entity_poly.pdbx_seq_one_letter_code
_entity_poly.pdbx_strand_id
1 'polypeptide(L)'
;MYRAIEYGALVVTFSFNGTRFNDSVSVSGFKHKARKTATQSVRVDGVGKPIKLTRPGVGEFRTENDTGSFGVEMRLDTMLQYKGRSHPTFTPPRVVATADLTNDP
;
A
#
# COMPACT_ATOMS: atom_id res chain seq x y z
N MET A 1 -33.37 -1.28 -0.55
CA MET A 1 -32.15 -1.36 -1.39
C MET A 1 -30.92 -1.51 -0.49
N TYR A 2 -30.29 -2.69 -0.47
CA TYR A 2 -29.00 -2.88 0.21
C TYR A 2 -27.91 -2.19 -0.59
N ARG A 3 -27.23 -1.20 0.03
CA ARG A 3 -26.12 -0.46 -0.58
C ARG A 3 -24.89 -0.66 0.28
N ALA A 4 -23.99 -1.52 -0.19
CA ALA A 4 -22.70 -1.76 0.45
C ALA A 4 -21.59 -1.61 -0.59
N ILE A 5 -20.41 -1.26 -0.10
CA ILE A 5 -19.18 -1.28 -0.87
C ILE A 5 -18.43 -2.52 -0.40
N GLU A 6 -18.16 -3.42 -1.34
CA GLU A 6 -17.31 -4.58 -1.15
C GLU A 6 -15.94 -4.27 -1.75
N TYR A 7 -14.91 -4.49 -0.96
CA TYR A 7 -13.51 -4.45 -1.38
C TYR A 7 -13.05 -5.89 -1.52
N GLY A 8 -12.41 -6.20 -2.64
CA GLY A 8 -11.63 -7.42 -2.79
C GLY A 8 -10.42 -7.40 -1.85
N ALA A 9 -9.55 -8.41 -1.98
CA ALA A 9 -8.28 -8.38 -1.27
C ALA A 9 -7.54 -7.05 -1.56
N LEU A 10 -7.04 -6.43 -0.50
CA LEU A 10 -6.24 -5.21 -0.59
C LEU A 10 -4.79 -5.63 -0.57
N VAL A 11 -4.08 -5.44 -1.68
CA VAL A 11 -2.65 -5.70 -1.77
C VAL A 11 -1.91 -4.40 -1.48
N VAL A 12 -1.04 -4.44 -0.50
CA VAL A 12 -0.14 -3.34 -0.14
C VAL A 12 1.27 -3.72 -0.58
N THR A 13 1.86 -2.86 -1.42
CA THR A 13 3.26 -3.00 -1.85
C THR A 13 4.02 -1.75 -1.52
N PHE A 14 5.24 -1.90 -1.05
CA PHE A 14 6.16 -0.80 -0.83
C PHE A 14 7.22 -0.81 -1.93
N SER A 15 7.60 0.37 -2.43
CA SER A 15 8.68 0.56 -3.39
C SER A 15 9.61 1.68 -2.98
N PHE A 16 10.87 1.53 -3.36
CA PHE A 16 11.90 2.55 -3.29
C PHE A 16 12.38 2.81 -4.72
N ASN A 17 12.29 4.06 -5.17
CA ASN A 17 12.63 4.49 -6.53
C ASN A 17 12.13 3.54 -7.65
N GLY A 18 10.84 3.19 -7.62
CA GLY A 18 10.22 2.29 -8.59
C GLY A 18 10.57 0.80 -8.44
N THR A 19 11.54 0.44 -7.59
CA THR A 19 11.84 -0.95 -7.25
C THR A 19 10.98 -1.39 -6.07
N ARG A 20 10.17 -2.43 -6.25
CA ARG A 20 9.40 -3.01 -5.14
C ARG A 20 10.33 -3.72 -4.16
N PHE A 21 10.07 -3.54 -2.87
CA PHE A 21 10.61 -4.45 -1.87
C PHE A 21 10.00 -5.84 -2.08
N ASN A 22 10.74 -6.90 -1.74
CA ASN A 22 10.27 -8.28 -1.89
C ASN A 22 9.04 -8.61 -1.02
N ASP A 23 8.74 -7.77 -0.03
CA ASP A 23 7.65 -7.97 0.89
C ASP A 23 6.39 -7.23 0.40
N SER A 24 5.30 -7.98 0.26
CA SER A 24 3.96 -7.45 0.02
C SER A 24 3.00 -8.09 1.00
N VAL A 25 1.99 -7.33 1.43
CA VAL A 25 0.97 -7.82 2.35
C VAL A 25 -0.38 -7.73 1.70
N SER A 26 -1.21 -8.75 1.93
CA SER A 26 -2.61 -8.73 1.54
C SER A 26 -3.48 -8.66 2.79
N VAL A 27 -4.45 -7.75 2.79
CA VAL A 27 -5.57 -7.74 3.73
C VAL A 27 -6.74 -8.43 3.06
N SER A 28 -7.44 -9.28 3.80
CA SER A 28 -8.66 -9.91 3.31
C SER A 28 -9.69 -8.86 2.87
N GLY A 29 -10.47 -9.22 1.86
CA GLY A 29 -11.57 -8.39 1.40
C GLY A 29 -12.56 -8.09 2.51
N PHE A 30 -13.10 -6.89 2.51
CA PHE A 30 -14.04 -6.43 3.53
C PHE A 30 -15.19 -5.67 2.89
N LYS A 31 -16.31 -5.62 3.60
CA LYS A 31 -17.50 -4.87 3.18
C LYS A 31 -17.82 -3.82 4.23
N HIS A 32 -18.25 -2.65 3.79
CA HIS A 32 -18.85 -1.66 4.68
C HIS A 32 -20.12 -1.06 4.10
N LYS A 33 -20.99 -0.58 5.01
CA LYS A 33 -22.23 0.10 4.63
C LYS A 33 -21.88 1.43 3.94
N ALA A 34 -22.70 1.86 2.99
CA ALA A 34 -22.52 3.15 2.34
C ALA A 34 -22.42 4.29 3.38
N ARG A 35 -21.53 5.26 3.12
CA ARG A 35 -21.27 6.43 4.00
C ARG A 35 -20.75 6.07 5.40
N LYS A 36 -20.16 4.88 5.57
CA LYS A 36 -19.42 4.48 6.77
C LYS A 36 -17.94 4.34 6.43
N THR A 37 -17.09 4.59 7.42
CA THR A 37 -15.64 4.40 7.31
C THR A 37 -15.29 3.02 7.83
N ALA A 38 -14.39 2.33 7.12
CA ALA A 38 -13.74 1.11 7.60
C ALA A 38 -12.25 1.39 7.71
N THR A 39 -11.68 1.08 8.87
CA THR A 39 -10.25 1.23 9.13
C THR A 39 -9.61 -0.14 9.11
N GLN A 40 -8.63 -0.34 8.23
CA GLN A 40 -7.83 -1.56 8.19
C GLN A 40 -6.40 -1.20 8.60
N SER A 41 -5.88 -1.92 9.59
CA SER A 41 -4.47 -1.81 9.96
C SER A 41 -3.66 -2.80 9.13
N VAL A 42 -2.67 -2.28 8.40
CA VAL A 42 -1.72 -3.11 7.65
C VAL A 42 -0.39 -3.06 8.36
N ARG A 43 0.15 -4.23 8.69
CA ARG A 43 1.53 -4.37 9.14
C ARG A 43 2.30 -5.09 8.06
N VAL A 44 3.36 -4.47 7.57
CA VAL A 44 4.28 -5.10 6.63
C VAL A 44 5.52 -5.48 7.39
N ASP A 45 5.59 -6.78 7.71
CA ASP A 45 6.61 -7.38 8.55
C ASP A 45 6.80 -6.70 9.93
N GLY A 46 7.77 -7.22 10.69
CA GLY A 46 8.16 -6.67 11.98
C GLY A 46 9.20 -5.57 11.85
N VAL A 47 9.16 -4.60 12.77
CA VAL A 47 10.23 -3.61 12.95
C VAL A 47 11.58 -4.34 13.11
N GLY A 48 12.57 -3.96 12.32
CA GLY A 48 13.93 -4.52 12.38
C GLY A 48 14.22 -5.72 11.47
N LYS A 49 13.24 -6.21 10.68
CA LYS A 49 13.53 -7.22 9.65
C LYS A 49 14.31 -6.56 8.49
N PRO A 50 15.43 -7.13 8.03
CA PRO A 50 16.16 -6.58 6.91
C PRO A 50 15.35 -6.71 5.62
N ILE A 51 15.20 -5.60 4.90
CA ILE A 51 14.56 -5.57 3.59
C ILE A 51 15.64 -5.72 2.51
N LYS A 52 15.37 -6.51 1.48
CA LYS A 52 16.29 -6.69 0.35
C LYS A 52 15.96 -5.70 -0.76
N LEU A 53 16.92 -4.82 -1.06
CA LEU A 53 16.93 -3.99 -2.26
C LEU A 53 17.65 -4.70 -3.41
N THR A 54 17.28 -4.36 -4.65
CA THR A 54 18.07 -4.73 -5.83
C THR A 54 19.41 -4.00 -5.82
N ARG A 55 20.41 -4.49 -6.57
CA ARG A 55 21.72 -3.83 -6.66
C ARG A 55 21.62 -2.33 -7.03
N PRO A 56 20.80 -1.92 -8.03
CA PRO A 56 20.55 -0.50 -8.30
C PRO A 56 19.95 0.24 -7.10
N GLY A 57 18.92 -0.34 -6.48
CA GLY A 57 18.25 0.26 -5.33
C GLY A 57 19.17 0.50 -4.14
N VAL A 58 20.21 -0.32 -3.93
CA VAL A 58 21.21 -0.09 -2.86
C VAL A 58 22.03 1.18 -3.10
N GLY A 59 22.42 1.48 -4.34
CA GLY A 59 23.21 2.68 -4.66
C GLY A 59 22.39 3.96 -4.49
N GLU A 60 21.15 3.93 -4.96
CA GLU A 60 20.19 5.03 -4.80
C GLU A 60 19.82 5.24 -3.34
N PHE A 61 19.55 4.15 -2.60
CA PHE A 61 19.30 4.22 -1.16
C PHE A 61 20.45 4.86 -0.41
N ARG A 62 21.71 4.51 -0.73
CA ARG A 62 22.87 5.17 -0.09
C ARG A 62 22.90 6.67 -0.39
N THR A 63 22.67 7.04 -1.65
CA THR A 63 22.69 8.44 -2.08
C THR A 63 21.61 9.26 -1.36
N GLU A 64 20.38 8.73 -1.25
CA GLU A 64 19.31 9.38 -0.50
C GLU A 64 19.59 9.37 1.00
N ASN A 65 20.01 8.23 1.54
CA ASN A 65 20.34 8.08 2.96
C ASN A 65 21.45 9.04 3.42
N ASP A 66 22.43 9.35 2.57
CA ASP A 66 23.48 10.34 2.84
C ASP A 66 22.90 11.76 3.02
N THR A 67 21.69 12.04 2.50
CA THR A 67 20.97 13.29 2.75
C THR A 67 20.23 13.32 4.10
N GLY A 68 20.16 12.18 4.80
CA GLY A 68 19.46 12.01 6.08
C GLY A 68 18.01 11.54 5.95
N SER A 69 17.47 11.45 4.73
CA SER A 69 16.11 10.98 4.46
C SER A 69 16.02 10.21 3.15
N PHE A 70 15.11 9.24 3.06
CA PHE A 70 14.85 8.52 1.81
C PHE A 70 13.35 8.32 1.59
N GLY A 71 12.93 8.39 0.33
CA GLY A 71 11.52 8.32 -0.04
C GLY A 71 11.04 6.88 -0.22
N VAL A 72 9.95 6.51 0.45
CA VAL A 72 9.27 5.23 0.21
C VAL A 72 7.87 5.45 -0.33
N GLU A 73 7.56 4.76 -1.42
CA GLU A 73 6.24 4.72 -2.02
C GLU A 73 5.45 3.52 -1.48
N MET A 74 4.25 3.75 -0.97
CA MET A 74 3.27 2.73 -0.65
C MET A 74 2.17 2.75 -1.70
N ARG A 75 1.89 1.58 -2.29
CA ARG A 75 0.79 1.38 -3.23
C ARG A 75 -0.27 0.46 -2.63
N LEU A 76 -1.52 0.86 -2.77
CA LEU A 76 -2.69 0.04 -2.47
C LEU A 76 -3.43 -0.36 -3.75
N ASP A 77 -3.52 -1.67 -4.00
CA ASP A 77 -4.33 -2.23 -5.07
C ASP A 77 -5.52 -3.02 -4.50
N THR A 78 -6.71 -2.76 -5.01
CA THR A 78 -7.91 -3.55 -4.68
C THR A 78 -8.94 -3.47 -5.80
N MET A 79 -9.95 -4.32 -5.74
CA MET A 79 -11.14 -4.22 -6.58
C MET A 79 -12.30 -3.70 -5.74
N LEU A 80 -13.10 -2.78 -6.27
CA LEU A 80 -14.25 -2.22 -5.58
C LEU A 80 -15.54 -2.66 -6.30
N GLN A 81 -16.50 -3.17 -5.53
CA GLN A 81 -17.84 -3.47 -6.02
C GLN A 81 -18.92 -2.74 -5.23
N TYR A 82 -19.80 -2.04 -5.93
CA TYR A 82 -21.04 -1.52 -5.36
C TYR A 82 -22.13 -2.59 -5.42
N LYS A 83 -22.52 -3.14 -4.27
CA LYS A 83 -23.71 -3.99 -4.20
C LYS A 83 -24.97 -3.11 -4.28
N GLY A 84 -25.84 -3.45 -5.23
CA GLY A 84 -27.11 -2.76 -5.48
C GLY A 84 -27.17 -1.88 -6.73
N ARG A 85 -26.16 -1.91 -7.61
CA ARG A 85 -26.20 -1.30 -8.97
C ARG A 85 -26.03 -2.38 -10.06
N SER A 86 -26.64 -2.16 -11.24
CA SER A 86 -26.59 -3.09 -12.38
C SER A 86 -25.20 -3.26 -13.01
N HIS A 87 -24.30 -2.29 -12.79
CA HIS A 87 -22.87 -2.39 -13.12
C HIS A 87 -22.07 -2.32 -11.81
N PRO A 88 -21.73 -3.47 -11.20
CA PRO A 88 -21.25 -3.48 -9.82
C PRO A 88 -19.76 -3.16 -9.69
N THR A 89 -18.94 -3.44 -10.70
CA THR A 89 -17.48 -3.40 -10.58
C THR A 89 -16.91 -2.07 -11.08
N PHE A 90 -16.15 -1.39 -10.22
CA PHE A 90 -15.35 -0.22 -10.57
C PHE A 90 -13.91 -0.51 -10.17
N THR A 91 -12.95 -0.20 -11.04
CA THR A 91 -11.54 -0.19 -10.65
C THR A 91 -11.33 1.05 -9.77
N PRO A 92 -11.09 0.92 -8.46
CA PRO A 92 -10.87 2.08 -7.61
C PRO A 92 -9.65 2.86 -8.09
N PRO A 93 -9.60 4.18 -7.83
CA PRO A 93 -8.40 4.95 -8.11
C PRO A 93 -7.22 4.33 -7.38
N ARG A 94 -6.10 4.20 -8.10
CA ARG A 94 -4.83 3.76 -7.53
C ARG A 94 -4.41 4.78 -6.47
N VAL A 95 -4.18 4.32 -5.24
CA VAL A 95 -3.66 5.16 -4.17
C VAL A 95 -2.17 4.90 -4.04
N VAL A 96 -1.38 5.95 -4.23
CA VAL A 96 0.06 5.98 -3.96
C VAL A 96 0.28 7.02 -2.86
N ALA A 97 0.94 6.61 -1.79
CA ALA A 97 1.39 7.51 -0.73
C ALA A 97 2.92 7.47 -0.69
N THR A 98 3.55 8.63 -0.59
CA THR A 98 5.00 8.75 -0.45
C THR A 98 5.29 9.27 0.96
N ALA A 99 6.24 8.66 1.64
CA ALA A 99 6.71 9.12 2.93
C ALA A 99 8.25 9.22 2.90
N ASP A 100 8.76 10.33 3.42
CA ASP A 100 10.19 10.49 3.68
C ASP A 100 10.48 9.85 5.04
N LEU A 101 11.33 8.83 5.03
CA LEU A 101 11.82 8.19 6.24
C LEU A 101 13.13 8.86 6.63
N THR A 102 13.18 9.43 7.82
CA THR A 102 14.41 9.95 8.42
C THR A 102 15.11 8.85 9.19
N ASN A 103 16.44 8.87 9.19
CA ASN A 103 17.17 8.10 10.21
C ASN A 103 16.84 8.70 11.58
N ASP A 104 16.30 7.89 12.49
CA ASP A 104 16.26 8.28 13.91
C ASP A 104 17.73 8.41 14.37
N PRO A 105 18.06 9.42 15.22
CA PRO A 105 19.43 9.73 15.61
C PRO A 105 20.14 8.60 16.38
#